data_AF-A0A397ANN1-F1
#
_entry.id   AF-A0A397ANN1-F1
#
_cell.length_a   1.000
_cell.length_b   1.000
_cell.length_c   1.000
_cell.angle_alpha   90.00
_cell.angle_beta   90.00
_cell.angle_gamma   90.00
#
_symmetry.space_group_name_H-M   'P 1'
#
loop_
_entity.id
_entity.type
_entity.pdbx_description
1 polymer ?
#
loop_
_entity_poly.entity_id
_entity_poly.type
_entity_poly.pdbx_seq_one_letter_code
_entity_poly.pdbx_strand_id
1 'polypeptide(L)'
;MERQIPALLPYDATLMNISDEMKKVIAMSNSGQWDQSVQHRHPPTIHTTKLNVGYVGYDFRNHPMGQLTIGALEQHNHSRIHLHAYAYGPNDNSTWRHRSEAACDVFRDVFEASDVDIAAQIHADGIHIAVDLMAHTRGARVGISGLKPAPILVNYLGYPGTMGSSFTDYAVVDRFVVPPTKAAATFTEKLVYLPHTYQVNSYEWGVDTVTWHDFNQSSFVFCNFNTINKMEPVAFGLWMAILKRVPRSVLWLLEPSRVDAGVVRTFRAEAAARGVDPSRLVFAPRLPRDQHLARLRHAHLFLDSVIYTAHTTASDMLWTHLPVLTLWGATFASRVAGSLMDTAVGSSLWTTHSIKEYEDLAVRLATTDTTALNALRLKLAHRAATSPLFDNRRTTFHLEHAYMCMASLGRRRMHIVVDPRDRNHLSRPTLQDMVQKTLALHEHGNVVAAKRGYARILAVESRHPDALHLYGLALYQERQYGLAMQYMQASLEVANVGFFHGNLGQVFRVLNDTINATHHVQYRVHVVLLIYT
;
A
#
# COMPACT_ATOMS: atom_id res chain seq x y z
N MET A 1 -27.72 -29.05 21.75
CA MET A 1 -26.26 -29.22 21.78
C MET A 1 -25.67 -27.82 21.79
N GLU A 2 -25.28 -27.31 22.96
CA GLU A 2 -24.67 -25.98 23.07
C GLU A 2 -23.43 -25.94 22.17
N ARG A 3 -23.46 -25.11 21.12
CA ARG A 3 -22.29 -24.92 20.25
C ARG A 3 -21.23 -24.20 21.09
N GLN A 4 -20.24 -24.95 21.56
CA GLN A 4 -19.04 -24.40 22.18
C GLN A 4 -18.45 -23.34 21.25
N ILE A 5 -18.43 -22.08 21.69
CA ILE A 5 -17.69 -21.01 21.01
C ILE A 5 -16.22 -21.44 20.99
N PRO A 6 -15.53 -21.44 19.83
CA PRO A 6 -14.12 -21.80 19.79
C PRO A 6 -13.32 -20.90 20.73
N ALA A 7 -12.48 -21.48 21.59
CA ALA A 7 -11.69 -20.74 22.59
C ALA A 7 -10.66 -19.76 21.98
N LEU A 8 -10.42 -19.82 20.65
CA LEU A 8 -9.49 -18.98 19.92
C LEU A 8 -10.13 -18.48 18.62
N LEU A 9 -10.10 -17.17 18.39
CA LEU A 9 -10.62 -16.57 17.16
C LEU A 9 -9.58 -16.66 16.03
N PRO A 10 -10.01 -16.77 14.75
CA PRO A 10 -9.07 -16.92 13.64
C PRO A 10 -8.08 -15.75 13.49
N TYR A 11 -8.49 -14.51 13.75
CA TYR A 11 -7.54 -13.38 13.74
C TYR A 11 -6.50 -13.47 14.84
N ASP A 12 -6.89 -13.82 16.07
CA ASP A 12 -5.95 -13.96 17.18
C ASP A 12 -4.92 -15.07 16.91
N ALA A 13 -5.36 -16.15 16.25
CA ALA A 13 -4.50 -17.22 15.76
C ALA A 13 -3.41 -16.72 14.79
N THR A 14 -3.65 -15.64 14.03
CA THR A 14 -2.62 -15.05 13.14
C THR A 14 -1.47 -14.38 13.91
N LEU A 15 -1.70 -13.97 15.16
CA LEU A 15 -0.71 -13.34 16.05
C LEU A 15 0.09 -14.38 16.86
N MET A 16 -0.18 -15.67 16.67
CA MET A 16 0.47 -16.77 17.38
C MET A 16 1.40 -17.55 16.47
N ASN A 17 2.46 -18.12 17.07
CA ASN A 17 3.39 -19.00 16.38
C ASN A 17 2.80 -20.41 16.20
N ILE A 18 1.73 -20.51 15.42
CA ILE A 18 1.09 -21.76 15.02
C ILE A 18 1.05 -21.87 13.50
N SER A 19 0.97 -23.10 12.97
CA SER A 19 1.02 -23.33 11.52
C SER A 19 -0.27 -22.88 10.82
N ASP A 20 -0.18 -22.60 9.51
CA ASP A 20 -1.37 -22.22 8.73
C ASP A 20 -2.39 -23.36 8.62
N GLU A 21 -1.96 -24.62 8.71
CA GLU A 21 -2.85 -25.78 8.77
C GLU A 21 -3.71 -25.76 10.04
N MET A 22 -3.12 -25.40 11.19
CA MET A 22 -3.88 -25.21 12.43
C MET A 22 -4.80 -23.98 12.35
N LYS A 23 -4.30 -22.87 11.79
CA LYS A 23 -5.13 -21.67 11.56
C LYS A 23 -6.32 -21.97 10.65
N LYS A 24 -6.17 -22.84 9.66
CA LYS A 24 -7.26 -23.34 8.82
C LYS A 24 -8.31 -24.10 9.63
N VAL A 25 -7.90 -24.99 10.53
CA VAL A 25 -8.84 -25.72 11.42
C VAL A 25 -9.63 -24.75 12.30
N ILE A 26 -8.96 -23.74 12.87
CA ILE A 26 -9.60 -22.70 13.69
C ILE A 26 -10.61 -21.90 12.85
N ALA A 27 -10.22 -21.47 11.65
CA ALA A 27 -11.10 -20.76 10.72
C ALA A 27 -12.31 -21.61 10.31
N MET A 28 -12.13 -22.91 10.07
CA MET A 28 -13.23 -23.83 9.75
C MET A 28 -14.22 -23.99 10.89
N SER A 29 -13.73 -24.16 12.12
CA SER A 29 -14.57 -24.23 13.31
C SER A 29 -15.39 -22.95 13.50
N ASN A 30 -14.77 -21.79 13.29
CA ASN A 30 -15.45 -20.50 13.46
C ASN A 30 -16.45 -20.20 12.33
N SER A 31 -16.10 -20.49 11.08
CA SER A 31 -16.94 -20.21 9.92
C SER A 31 -18.12 -21.18 9.78
N GLY A 32 -17.99 -22.42 10.29
CA GLY A 32 -19.03 -23.45 10.18
C GLY A 32 -20.36 -23.06 10.82
N GLN A 33 -20.38 -22.11 11.75
CA GLN A 33 -21.64 -21.61 12.33
C GLN A 33 -22.53 -20.87 11.32
N TRP A 34 -21.95 -20.35 10.23
CA TRP A 34 -22.62 -19.59 9.18
C TRP A 34 -23.00 -20.42 7.96
N ASP A 35 -22.65 -21.72 7.95
CA ASP A 35 -22.98 -22.62 6.86
C ASP A 35 -24.50 -22.82 6.75
N GLN A 36 -25.02 -22.61 5.54
CA GLN A 36 -26.42 -22.81 5.22
C GLN A 36 -26.70 -24.28 4.89
N SER A 37 -27.78 -24.83 5.41
CA SER A 37 -28.27 -26.18 5.06
C SER A 37 -28.87 -26.23 3.65
N VAL A 38 -29.33 -25.09 3.13
CA VAL A 38 -29.94 -24.97 1.80
C VAL A 38 -28.87 -24.74 0.74
N GLN A 39 -28.88 -25.56 -0.31
CA GLN A 39 -28.01 -25.37 -1.46
C GLN A 39 -28.60 -24.31 -2.40
N HIS A 40 -27.99 -23.12 -2.42
CA HIS A 40 -28.30 -22.09 -3.41
C HIS A 40 -27.86 -22.55 -4.82
N ARG A 41 -28.82 -22.60 -5.75
CA ARG A 41 -28.57 -22.86 -7.18
C ARG A 41 -28.21 -21.53 -7.87
N HIS A 42 -26.92 -21.23 -7.90
CA HIS A 42 -26.39 -20.20 -8.79
C HIS A 42 -26.05 -20.80 -10.16
N PRO A 43 -26.15 -20.05 -11.26
CA PRO A 43 -25.70 -20.54 -12.56
C PRO A 43 -24.23 -20.96 -12.49
N PRO A 44 -23.86 -22.10 -13.12
CA PRO A 44 -22.53 -22.69 -12.96
C PRO A 44 -21.42 -21.82 -13.54
N THR A 45 -21.73 -20.97 -14.53
CA THR A 45 -20.82 -20.04 -15.20
C THR A 45 -21.57 -18.75 -15.52
N ILE A 46 -20.83 -17.64 -15.60
CA ILE A 46 -21.36 -16.32 -15.92
C ILE A 46 -20.79 -15.90 -17.29
N HIS A 47 -21.66 -15.79 -18.29
CA HIS A 47 -21.29 -15.38 -19.64
C HIS A 47 -21.74 -13.94 -19.89
N THR A 48 -20.86 -12.98 -19.61
CA THR A 48 -21.10 -11.54 -19.85
C THR A 48 -19.82 -10.86 -20.24
N THR A 49 -19.93 -9.77 -21.00
CA THR A 49 -18.83 -8.87 -21.32
C THR A 49 -18.58 -7.82 -20.23
N LYS A 50 -19.58 -7.57 -19.37
CA LYS A 50 -19.51 -6.65 -18.23
C LYS A 50 -19.94 -7.32 -16.92
N LEU A 51 -19.05 -7.35 -15.92
CA LEU A 51 -19.29 -8.00 -14.63
C LEU A 51 -19.75 -6.99 -13.57
N ASN A 52 -20.88 -7.26 -12.91
CA ASN A 52 -21.21 -6.65 -11.62
C ASN A 52 -20.32 -7.24 -10.52
N VAL A 53 -19.41 -6.42 -9.97
CA VAL A 53 -18.51 -6.83 -8.87
C VAL A 53 -18.82 -5.98 -7.65
N GLY A 54 -19.09 -6.62 -6.51
CA GLY A 54 -19.44 -5.97 -5.26
C GLY A 54 -18.35 -6.12 -4.21
N TYR A 55 -17.74 -5.02 -3.77
CA TYR A 55 -16.81 -4.99 -2.65
C TYR A 55 -17.57 -4.80 -1.34
N VAL A 56 -17.44 -5.73 -0.40
CA VAL A 56 -18.20 -5.74 0.86
C VAL A 56 -17.23 -5.58 2.03
N GLY A 57 -17.42 -4.55 2.86
CA GLY A 57 -16.42 -4.25 3.89
C GLY A 57 -16.80 -3.22 4.94
N TYR A 58 -16.06 -3.27 6.05
CA TYR A 58 -16.20 -2.37 7.20
C TYR A 58 -15.37 -1.09 7.05
N ASP A 59 -14.25 -1.16 6.34
CA ASP A 59 -13.18 -0.16 6.43
C ASP A 59 -13.11 0.81 5.24
N PHE A 60 -14.24 1.13 4.60
CA PHE A 60 -14.34 2.21 3.61
C PHE A 60 -14.24 3.59 4.27
N ARG A 61 -13.09 3.88 4.89
CA ARG A 61 -12.83 5.03 5.77
C ARG A 61 -11.33 5.29 5.87
N ASN A 62 -10.89 6.24 6.69
CA ASN A 62 -9.48 6.49 6.98
C ASN A 62 -8.86 5.35 7.83
N HIS A 63 -8.61 4.23 7.17
CA HIS A 63 -8.07 3.00 7.72
C HIS A 63 -7.13 2.35 6.69
N PRO A 64 -6.09 1.60 7.09
CA PRO A 64 -5.21 0.91 6.15
C PRO A 64 -5.95 0.14 5.05
N MET A 65 -7.05 -0.55 5.38
CA MET A 65 -7.86 -1.25 4.38
C MET A 65 -8.54 -0.33 3.37
N GLY A 66 -9.18 0.76 3.80
CA GLY A 66 -9.76 1.75 2.89
C GLY A 66 -8.72 2.41 1.99
N GLN A 67 -7.54 2.72 2.56
CA GLN A 67 -6.41 3.30 1.85
C GLN A 67 -5.77 2.37 0.81
N LEU A 68 -5.73 1.05 1.07
CA LEU A 68 -5.24 0.07 0.11
C LEU A 68 -6.26 -0.22 -0.98
N THR A 69 -7.53 -0.45 -0.58
CA THR A 69 -8.62 -0.85 -1.48
C THR A 69 -8.90 0.20 -2.54
N ILE A 70 -8.73 1.49 -2.21
CA ILE A 70 -8.89 2.59 -3.18
C ILE A 70 -7.97 2.44 -4.40
N GLY A 71 -6.83 1.76 -4.24
CA GLY A 71 -5.92 1.44 -5.33
C GLY A 71 -6.55 0.59 -6.42
N ALA A 72 -7.52 -0.26 -6.06
CA ALA A 72 -8.33 -1.01 -7.01
C ALA A 72 -9.56 -0.21 -7.48
N LEU A 73 -10.32 0.36 -6.54
CA LEU A 73 -11.61 0.99 -6.85
C LEU A 73 -11.46 2.08 -7.92
N GLU A 74 -10.48 2.97 -7.79
CA GLU A 74 -10.26 4.07 -8.73
C GLU A 74 -9.69 3.65 -10.09
N GLN A 75 -9.21 2.41 -10.21
CA GLN A 75 -8.51 1.93 -11.41
C GLN A 75 -9.32 0.92 -12.21
N HIS A 76 -10.50 0.52 -11.71
CA HIS A 76 -11.35 -0.39 -12.43
C HIS A 76 -11.82 0.20 -13.75
N ASN A 77 -11.83 -0.63 -14.79
CA ASN A 77 -12.37 -0.28 -16.08
C ASN A 77 -13.89 -0.42 -16.06
N HIS A 78 -14.59 0.70 -15.87
CA HIS A 78 -16.05 0.78 -15.80
C HIS A 78 -16.79 0.32 -17.09
N SER A 79 -16.08 0.13 -18.22
CA SER A 79 -16.67 -0.51 -19.41
C SER A 79 -16.79 -2.03 -19.29
N ARG A 80 -15.96 -2.66 -18.44
CA ARG A 80 -15.90 -4.11 -18.22
C ARG A 80 -16.38 -4.53 -16.84
N ILE A 81 -16.28 -3.65 -15.86
CA ILE A 81 -16.74 -3.86 -14.49
C ILE A 81 -17.83 -2.84 -14.21
N HIS A 82 -18.96 -3.28 -13.66
CA HIS A 82 -19.91 -2.42 -12.99
C HIS A 82 -19.63 -2.55 -11.50
N LEU A 83 -19.04 -1.52 -10.90
CA LEU A 83 -18.44 -1.57 -9.58
C LEU A 83 -19.43 -1.15 -8.49
N HIS A 84 -19.70 -2.07 -7.58
CA HIS A 84 -20.53 -1.84 -6.41
C HIS A 84 -19.67 -1.87 -5.14
N ALA A 85 -20.05 -1.08 -4.13
CA ALA A 85 -19.50 -1.18 -2.80
C ALA A 85 -20.63 -1.20 -1.74
N TYR A 86 -20.48 -2.07 -0.75
CA TYR A 86 -21.39 -2.23 0.39
C TYR A 86 -20.60 -1.94 1.67
N ALA A 87 -20.71 -0.69 2.13
CA ALA A 87 -20.01 -0.22 3.32
C ALA A 87 -20.90 -0.41 4.54
N TYR A 88 -20.55 -1.37 5.39
CA TYR A 88 -21.29 -1.65 6.63
C TYR A 88 -20.57 -1.17 7.91
N GLY A 89 -19.45 -0.46 7.75
CA GLY A 89 -18.75 0.19 8.85
C GLY A 89 -19.00 1.70 8.90
N PRO A 90 -18.45 2.40 9.90
CA PRO A 90 -18.78 3.80 10.15
C PRO A 90 -18.33 4.71 9.00
N ASN A 91 -19.20 5.65 8.63
CA ASN A 91 -18.85 6.78 7.79
C ASN A 91 -18.08 7.83 8.61
N ASP A 92 -16.79 7.99 8.34
CA ASP A 92 -15.94 8.96 9.03
C ASP A 92 -15.80 10.30 8.29
N ASN A 93 -16.54 10.50 7.18
CA ASN A 93 -16.47 11.66 6.28
C ASN A 93 -15.04 11.99 5.83
N SER A 94 -14.16 10.99 5.81
CA SER A 94 -12.77 11.19 5.39
C SER A 94 -12.68 11.32 3.87
N THR A 95 -11.55 11.88 3.41
CA THR A 95 -11.20 11.88 1.98
C THR A 95 -11.21 10.48 1.38
N TRP A 96 -10.86 9.45 2.16
CA TRP A 96 -10.86 8.05 1.71
C TRP A 96 -12.26 7.51 1.49
N ARG A 97 -13.21 7.87 2.38
CA ARG A 97 -14.61 7.54 2.21
C ARG A 97 -15.17 8.16 0.94
N HIS A 98 -15.00 9.46 0.76
CA HIS A 98 -15.50 10.18 -0.43
C HIS A 98 -14.86 9.69 -1.73
N ARG A 99 -13.56 9.37 -1.73
CA ARG A 99 -12.91 8.72 -2.87
C ARG A 99 -13.50 7.35 -3.18
N SER A 100 -13.82 6.55 -2.17
CA SER A 100 -14.46 5.25 -2.37
C SER A 100 -15.86 5.40 -2.97
N GLU A 101 -16.65 6.35 -2.47
CA GLU A 101 -17.98 6.67 -3.00
C GLU A 101 -17.92 7.11 -4.47
N ALA A 102 -16.98 8.00 -4.80
CA ALA A 102 -16.82 8.53 -6.16
C ALA A 102 -16.25 7.49 -7.15
N ALA A 103 -15.51 6.50 -6.67
CA ALA A 103 -14.90 5.47 -7.52
C ALA A 103 -15.88 4.35 -7.90
N CYS A 104 -17.00 4.18 -7.20
CA CYS A 104 -17.97 3.12 -7.48
C CYS A 104 -19.11 3.62 -8.36
N ASP A 105 -19.61 2.76 -9.26
CA ASP A 105 -20.84 3.06 -10.01
C ASP A 105 -22.06 3.07 -9.08
N VAL A 106 -22.04 2.21 -8.06
CA VAL A 106 -23.04 2.15 -6.98
C VAL A 106 -22.32 2.01 -5.64
N PHE A 107 -22.48 2.99 -4.76
CA PHE A 107 -22.00 2.91 -3.39
C PHE A 107 -23.20 2.85 -2.44
N ARG A 108 -23.30 1.80 -1.63
CA ARG A 108 -24.34 1.63 -0.62
C ARG A 108 -23.74 1.73 0.77
N ASP A 109 -24.12 2.79 1.48
CA ASP A 109 -23.96 2.83 2.94
C ASP A 109 -25.05 1.98 3.57
N VAL A 110 -24.64 0.88 4.19
CA VAL A 110 -25.52 -0.13 4.79
C VAL A 110 -25.17 -0.37 6.25
N PHE A 111 -24.63 0.66 6.92
CA PHE A 111 -24.22 0.61 8.33
C PHE A 111 -25.33 0.11 9.27
N GLU A 112 -26.58 0.57 9.07
CA GLU A 112 -27.74 0.22 9.91
C GLU A 112 -28.45 -1.08 9.47
N ALA A 113 -28.09 -1.64 8.32
CA ALA A 113 -28.79 -2.80 7.76
C ALA A 113 -28.36 -4.12 8.42
N SER A 114 -29.27 -5.08 8.52
CA SER A 114 -28.97 -6.44 9.02
C SER A 114 -28.15 -7.25 7.99
N ASP A 115 -27.54 -8.37 8.43
CA ASP A 115 -26.78 -9.24 7.50
C ASP A 115 -27.69 -9.77 6.38
N VAL A 116 -28.96 -10.04 6.73
CA VAL A 116 -29.98 -10.52 5.80
C VAL A 116 -30.34 -9.46 4.78
N ASP A 117 -30.57 -8.21 5.22
CA ASP A 117 -30.92 -7.12 4.31
C ASP A 117 -29.78 -6.78 3.36
N ILE A 118 -28.53 -6.80 3.86
CA ILE A 118 -27.34 -6.59 3.01
C ILE A 118 -27.22 -7.71 1.98
N ALA A 119 -27.37 -8.97 2.40
CA ALA A 119 -27.32 -10.11 1.47
C ALA A 119 -28.46 -10.05 0.42
N ALA A 120 -29.67 -9.69 0.84
CA ALA A 120 -30.80 -9.50 -0.07
C ALA A 120 -30.53 -8.36 -1.06
N GLN A 121 -29.93 -7.25 -0.62
CA GLN A 121 -29.56 -6.14 -1.48
C GLN A 121 -28.48 -6.52 -2.50
N ILE A 122 -27.42 -7.22 -2.07
CA ILE A 122 -26.37 -7.75 -2.99
C ILE A 122 -26.98 -8.66 -4.05
N HIS A 123 -27.93 -9.51 -3.66
CA HIS A 123 -28.65 -10.38 -4.59
C HIS A 123 -29.52 -9.57 -5.57
N ALA A 124 -30.29 -8.60 -5.08
CA ALA A 124 -31.16 -7.75 -5.87
C ALA A 124 -30.38 -6.89 -6.89
N ASP A 125 -29.16 -6.47 -6.54
CA ASP A 125 -28.26 -5.74 -7.43
C ASP A 125 -27.66 -6.62 -8.53
N GLY A 126 -27.90 -7.94 -8.51
CA GLY A 126 -27.39 -8.86 -9.50
C GLY A 126 -25.86 -8.97 -9.49
N ILE A 127 -25.23 -8.91 -8.31
CA ILE A 127 -23.79 -9.04 -8.17
C ILE A 127 -23.34 -10.44 -8.62
N HIS A 128 -22.40 -10.48 -9.56
CA HIS A 128 -21.82 -11.72 -10.07
C HIS A 128 -20.70 -12.24 -9.15
N ILE A 129 -19.87 -11.32 -8.65
CA ILE A 129 -18.73 -11.61 -7.78
C ILE A 129 -18.81 -10.67 -6.58
N ALA A 130 -19.00 -11.22 -5.39
CA ALA A 130 -18.89 -10.47 -4.15
C ALA A 130 -17.52 -10.71 -3.51
N VAL A 131 -16.79 -9.62 -3.25
CA VAL A 131 -15.45 -9.60 -2.69
C VAL A 131 -15.56 -9.18 -1.22
N ASP A 132 -15.35 -10.13 -0.32
CA ASP A 132 -15.27 -9.92 1.11
C ASP A 132 -13.87 -9.37 1.46
N LEU A 133 -13.84 -8.13 1.94
CA LEU A 133 -12.60 -7.44 2.31
C LEU A 133 -12.17 -7.69 3.76
N MET A 134 -12.97 -8.37 4.57
CA MET A 134 -12.77 -8.45 6.02
C MET A 134 -12.44 -9.85 6.50
N ALA A 135 -13.15 -10.87 5.99
CA ALA A 135 -13.13 -12.25 6.49
C ALA A 135 -13.17 -12.34 8.03
N HIS A 136 -12.05 -12.61 8.70
CA HIS A 136 -12.00 -12.74 10.18
C HIS A 136 -11.48 -11.51 10.92
N THR A 137 -11.31 -10.38 10.25
CA THR A 137 -10.82 -9.15 10.87
C THR A 137 -11.89 -8.43 11.69
N ARG A 138 -11.47 -7.41 12.45
CA ARG A 138 -12.37 -6.63 13.31
C ARG A 138 -13.50 -6.00 12.49
N GLY A 139 -14.72 -6.18 12.96
CA GLY A 139 -15.93 -5.63 12.32
C GLY A 139 -16.49 -6.53 11.21
N ALA A 140 -15.87 -7.67 10.91
CA ALA A 140 -16.37 -8.58 9.89
C ALA A 140 -17.78 -9.11 10.19
N ARG A 141 -18.59 -9.16 9.14
CA ARG A 141 -19.97 -9.66 9.16
C ARG A 141 -20.08 -10.91 8.28
N VAL A 142 -19.51 -12.02 8.77
CA VAL A 142 -19.38 -13.29 8.02
C VAL A 142 -20.75 -13.87 7.62
N GLY A 143 -21.82 -13.54 8.37
CA GLY A 143 -23.19 -13.96 8.04
C GLY A 143 -23.65 -13.50 6.65
N ILE A 144 -23.23 -12.33 6.19
CA ILE A 144 -23.51 -11.84 4.83
C ILE A 144 -22.97 -12.83 3.79
N SER A 145 -21.69 -13.21 3.91
CA SER A 145 -21.04 -14.19 3.03
C SER A 145 -21.66 -15.60 3.18
N GLY A 146 -22.04 -15.97 4.41
CA GLY A 146 -22.72 -17.23 4.70
C GLY A 146 -24.05 -17.39 3.97
N LEU A 147 -24.81 -16.31 3.79
CA LEU A 147 -26.07 -16.26 3.04
C LEU A 147 -25.90 -16.39 1.51
N LYS A 148 -24.66 -16.45 1.00
CA LYS A 148 -24.34 -16.67 -0.42
C LYS A 148 -25.08 -15.73 -1.39
N PRO A 149 -25.01 -14.40 -1.21
CA PRO A 149 -25.82 -13.45 -1.98
C PRO A 149 -25.41 -13.32 -3.45
N ALA A 150 -24.18 -13.72 -3.80
CA ALA A 150 -23.66 -13.72 -5.17
C ALA A 150 -23.22 -15.14 -5.60
N PRO A 151 -23.20 -15.43 -6.92
CA PRO A 151 -22.72 -16.69 -7.47
C PRO A 151 -21.28 -17.05 -7.06
N ILE A 152 -20.40 -16.05 -7.00
CA ILE A 152 -18.99 -16.22 -6.65
C ILE A 152 -18.66 -15.33 -5.46
N LEU A 153 -18.13 -15.94 -4.40
CA LEU A 153 -17.63 -15.24 -3.22
C LEU A 153 -16.11 -15.31 -3.15
N VAL A 154 -15.46 -14.16 -2.94
CA VAL A 154 -14.00 -14.03 -2.94
C VAL A 154 -13.54 -13.45 -1.61
N ASN A 155 -12.63 -14.12 -0.91
CA ASN A 155 -11.87 -13.56 0.20
C ASN A 155 -10.67 -12.77 -0.36
N TYR A 156 -10.58 -11.49 -0.05
CA TYR A 156 -9.48 -10.66 -0.55
C TYR A 156 -8.99 -9.62 0.46
N LEU A 157 -7.67 -9.48 0.50
CA LEU A 157 -6.89 -8.37 1.06
C LEU A 157 -6.83 -8.29 2.59
N GLY A 158 -7.95 -8.18 3.30
CA GLY A 158 -7.93 -7.77 4.71
C GLY A 158 -7.45 -8.83 5.70
N TYR A 159 -7.71 -10.10 5.42
CA TYR A 159 -7.34 -11.20 6.30
C TYR A 159 -6.21 -12.05 5.69
N PRO A 160 -5.06 -12.18 6.37
CA PRO A 160 -3.92 -12.95 5.87
C PRO A 160 -4.09 -14.46 6.11
N GLY A 161 -5.16 -15.04 5.55
CA GLY A 161 -5.47 -16.45 5.72
C GLY A 161 -6.78 -16.87 5.07
N THR A 162 -7.11 -18.14 5.29
CA THR A 162 -8.33 -18.80 4.81
C THR A 162 -9.58 -18.30 5.55
N MET A 163 -10.66 -18.03 4.83
CA MET A 163 -11.99 -17.87 5.44
C MET A 163 -12.40 -19.16 6.16
N GLY A 164 -11.96 -20.32 5.66
CA GLY A 164 -12.23 -21.62 6.28
C GLY A 164 -13.68 -22.07 6.09
N SER A 165 -14.41 -21.53 5.11
CA SER A 165 -15.85 -21.75 4.98
C SER A 165 -16.20 -22.74 3.86
N SER A 166 -17.44 -23.27 3.88
CA SER A 166 -17.99 -24.00 2.73
C SER A 166 -18.56 -23.08 1.64
N PHE A 167 -18.67 -21.77 1.91
CA PHE A 167 -19.36 -20.82 1.05
C PHE A 167 -18.44 -19.89 0.24
N THR A 168 -17.20 -19.66 0.66
CA THR A 168 -16.25 -18.76 -0.03
C THR A 168 -15.49 -19.48 -1.13
N ASP A 169 -15.63 -19.05 -2.37
CA ASP A 169 -15.18 -19.82 -3.53
C ASP A 169 -13.69 -19.66 -3.82
N TYR A 170 -13.20 -18.42 -3.73
CA TYR A 170 -11.84 -18.06 -4.08
C TYR A 170 -11.15 -17.23 -3.01
N ALA A 171 -9.82 -17.31 -2.93
CA ALA A 171 -8.99 -16.38 -2.19
C ALA A 171 -7.88 -15.84 -3.10
N VAL A 172 -7.73 -14.52 -3.15
CA VAL A 172 -6.73 -13.86 -4.00
C VAL A 172 -5.42 -13.70 -3.24
N VAL A 173 -4.34 -14.24 -3.80
CA VAL A 173 -3.01 -14.35 -3.17
C VAL A 173 -1.90 -14.12 -4.21
N ASP A 174 -0.65 -14.18 -3.78
CA ASP A 174 0.51 -14.33 -4.67
C ASP A 174 1.35 -15.54 -4.28
N ARG A 175 2.28 -15.91 -5.17
CA ARG A 175 3.11 -17.12 -5.03
C ARG A 175 4.06 -17.05 -3.83
N PHE A 176 4.37 -15.85 -3.35
CA PHE A 176 5.32 -15.63 -2.27
C PHE A 176 4.61 -15.81 -0.92
N VAL A 177 3.44 -15.18 -0.72
CA VAL A 177 2.66 -15.30 0.51
C VAL A 177 2.11 -16.71 0.71
N VAL A 178 1.64 -17.35 -0.38
CA VAL A 178 1.19 -18.76 -0.36
C VAL A 178 1.88 -19.54 -1.48
N PRO A 179 3.03 -20.19 -1.19
CA PRO A 179 3.64 -21.10 -2.14
C PRO A 179 2.63 -22.14 -2.64
N PRO A 180 2.56 -22.45 -3.96
CA PRO A 180 1.61 -23.41 -4.50
C PRO A 180 1.62 -24.78 -3.80
N THR A 181 2.77 -25.20 -3.30
CA THR A 181 2.96 -26.44 -2.52
C THR A 181 2.25 -26.45 -1.18
N LYS A 182 1.81 -25.30 -0.67
CA LYS A 182 1.08 -25.16 0.61
C LYS A 182 -0.42 -24.98 0.44
N ALA A 183 -0.89 -24.62 -0.75
CA ALA A 183 -2.27 -24.22 -1.02
C ALA A 183 -3.33 -25.17 -0.44
N ALA A 184 -3.25 -26.46 -0.75
CA ALA A 184 -4.24 -27.46 -0.33
C ALA A 184 -4.27 -27.65 1.20
N ALA A 185 -3.11 -27.55 1.85
CA ALA A 185 -2.98 -27.72 3.30
C ALA A 185 -3.52 -26.51 4.06
N THR A 186 -3.38 -25.30 3.52
CA THR A 186 -3.60 -24.06 4.27
C THR A 186 -4.88 -23.29 3.92
N PHE A 187 -5.52 -23.56 2.78
CA PHE A 187 -6.77 -22.89 2.37
C PHE A 187 -7.92 -23.86 2.10
N THR A 188 -9.14 -23.37 2.31
CA THR A 188 -10.38 -24.04 1.87
C THR A 188 -10.81 -23.61 0.48
N GLU A 189 -10.50 -22.37 0.12
CA GLU A 189 -10.82 -21.72 -1.14
C GLU A 189 -9.90 -22.20 -2.26
N LYS A 190 -10.34 -22.03 -3.51
CA LYS A 190 -9.39 -22.09 -4.63
C LYS A 190 -8.60 -20.79 -4.69
N LEU A 191 -7.28 -20.91 -4.71
CA LEU A 191 -6.39 -19.76 -4.78
C LEU A 191 -6.34 -19.15 -6.19
N VAL A 192 -6.36 -17.82 -6.22
CA VAL A 192 -6.12 -17.01 -7.42
C VAL A 192 -4.82 -16.26 -7.23
N TYR A 193 -3.81 -16.68 -7.98
CA TYR A 193 -2.46 -16.14 -7.95
C TYR A 193 -2.35 -14.94 -8.87
N LEU A 194 -2.22 -13.75 -8.29
CA LEU A 194 -1.80 -12.56 -9.04
C LEU A 194 -0.31 -12.65 -9.40
N PRO A 195 0.13 -12.04 -10.52
CA PRO A 195 1.46 -12.33 -11.05
C PRO A 195 2.63 -11.80 -10.20
N HIS A 196 2.42 -10.66 -9.52
CA HIS A 196 3.44 -9.93 -8.77
C HIS A 196 3.14 -9.95 -7.27
N THR A 197 2.19 -9.14 -6.82
CA THR A 197 1.70 -9.09 -5.44
C THR A 197 0.20 -9.21 -5.40
N TYR A 198 -0.34 -9.80 -4.32
CA TYR A 198 -1.77 -9.80 -4.05
C TYR A 198 -2.26 -8.43 -3.55
N GLN A 199 -1.39 -7.64 -2.92
CA GLN A 199 -1.78 -6.41 -2.25
C GLN A 199 -1.93 -5.27 -3.26
N VAL A 200 -3.16 -4.76 -3.41
CA VAL A 200 -3.39 -3.45 -4.02
C VAL A 200 -2.91 -2.37 -3.06
N ASN A 201 -2.29 -1.33 -3.61
CA ASN A 201 -1.77 -0.19 -2.86
C ASN A 201 -2.31 1.11 -3.45
N SER A 202 -2.22 2.21 -2.70
CA SER A 202 -2.46 3.54 -3.27
C SER A 202 -1.48 4.54 -2.71
N TYR A 203 -0.54 4.95 -3.56
CA TYR A 203 0.46 5.94 -3.20
C TYR A 203 0.46 7.09 -4.18
N GLU A 204 0.34 8.29 -3.62
CA GLU A 204 0.55 9.52 -4.34
C GLU A 204 2.01 9.93 -4.16
N TRP A 205 2.69 10.10 -5.29
CA TRP A 205 4.07 10.55 -5.42
C TRP A 205 4.31 11.94 -4.81
N GLY A 206 4.54 12.05 -3.53
CA GLY A 206 4.61 13.35 -2.90
C GLY A 206 4.74 13.24 -1.42
N VAL A 207 5.82 12.58 -1.01
CA VAL A 207 6.20 12.58 0.39
C VAL A 207 7.01 13.86 0.60
N ASP A 208 6.35 14.87 1.17
CA ASP A 208 6.99 16.13 1.56
C ASP A 208 8.19 15.82 2.47
N THR A 209 9.26 16.58 2.32
CA THR A 209 10.38 16.54 3.26
C THR A 209 9.96 17.23 4.56
N VAL A 210 9.57 16.46 5.56
CA VAL A 210 9.46 16.96 6.94
C VAL A 210 10.83 16.86 7.59
N THR A 211 11.36 17.96 8.10
CA THR A 211 12.53 17.98 8.99
C THR A 211 12.10 17.44 10.36
N TRP A 212 12.50 16.21 10.70
CA TRP A 212 12.36 15.70 12.07
C TRP A 212 13.76 15.52 12.66
N HIS A 213 14.01 16.19 13.78
CA HIS A 213 15.13 15.97 14.70
C HIS A 213 14.45 15.89 16.08
N ASP A 214 14.79 14.98 16.99
CA ASP A 214 16.12 14.82 17.58
C ASP A 214 16.34 13.37 18.07
N PHE A 215 17.37 12.68 17.57
CA PHE A 215 17.77 11.34 18.04
C PHE A 215 18.96 11.39 19.02
N ASN A 216 19.22 12.55 19.64
CA ASN A 216 20.18 12.72 20.73
C ASN A 216 21.56 12.08 20.41
N GLN A 217 22.19 12.54 19.32
CA GLN A 217 23.52 12.07 18.83
C GLN A 217 23.61 10.58 18.40
N SER A 218 22.48 9.87 18.25
CA SER A 218 22.48 8.48 17.76
C SER A 218 22.98 8.41 16.31
N SER A 219 23.81 7.41 16.00
CA SER A 219 24.38 7.21 14.66
C SER A 219 23.52 6.33 13.75
N PHE A 220 22.55 5.59 14.30
CA PHE A 220 21.69 4.71 13.52
C PHE A 220 20.29 4.56 14.13
N VAL A 221 19.27 4.56 13.29
CA VAL A 221 17.86 4.52 13.71
C VAL A 221 17.21 3.28 13.10
N PHE A 222 17.01 2.26 13.92
CA PHE A 222 16.11 1.17 13.60
C PHE A 222 14.67 1.61 13.80
N CYS A 223 13.74 1.10 12.99
CA CYS A 223 12.33 1.47 13.05
C CYS A 223 11.44 0.24 13.02
N ASN A 224 10.37 0.24 13.82
CA ASN A 224 9.23 -0.64 13.63
C ASN A 224 7.93 0.10 13.98
N PHE A 225 7.13 0.44 12.98
CA PHE A 225 5.84 1.12 13.13
C PHE A 225 4.64 0.20 12.94
N ASN A 226 4.82 -1.11 13.14
CA ASN A 226 3.67 -2.01 13.25
C ASN A 226 2.85 -1.65 14.50
N THR A 227 1.57 -2.00 14.46
CA THR A 227 0.70 -1.86 15.64
C THR A 227 1.21 -2.77 16.76
N ILE A 228 1.06 -2.32 18.00
CA ILE A 228 1.64 -2.96 19.18
C ILE A 228 1.19 -4.43 19.37
N ASN A 229 0.02 -4.79 18.87
CA ASN A 229 -0.50 -6.17 18.93
C ASN A 229 0.27 -7.15 18.03
N LYS A 230 1.12 -6.65 17.12
CA LYS A 230 2.07 -7.44 16.32
C LYS A 230 3.46 -7.50 16.97
N MET A 231 3.60 -7.07 18.23
CA MET A 231 4.87 -7.11 18.94
C MET A 231 4.95 -8.40 19.75
N GLU A 232 5.71 -9.38 19.24
CA GLU A 232 5.97 -10.63 19.94
C GLU A 232 7.27 -10.62 20.75
N PRO A 233 7.36 -11.40 21.85
CA PRO A 233 8.57 -11.52 22.65
C PRO A 233 9.81 -11.96 21.86
N VAL A 234 9.65 -12.80 20.83
CA VAL A 234 10.77 -13.29 20.02
C VAL A 234 11.38 -12.17 19.16
N ALA A 235 10.56 -11.37 18.48
CA ALA A 235 11.04 -10.22 17.71
C ALA A 235 11.64 -9.16 18.62
N PHE A 236 11.00 -8.87 19.75
CA PHE A 236 11.52 -7.89 20.70
C PHE A 236 12.89 -8.32 21.28
N GLY A 237 13.04 -9.59 21.65
CA GLY A 237 14.31 -10.16 22.11
C GLY A 237 15.42 -10.04 21.06
N LEU A 238 15.11 -10.36 19.81
CA LEU A 238 16.00 -10.19 18.66
C LEU A 238 16.44 -8.72 18.48
N TRP A 239 15.51 -7.78 18.54
CA TRP A 239 15.84 -6.36 18.43
C TRP A 239 16.72 -5.88 19.58
N MET A 240 16.53 -6.38 20.80
CA MET A 240 17.41 -6.05 21.92
C MET A 240 18.82 -6.62 21.73
N ALA A 241 18.95 -7.82 21.15
CA ALA A 241 20.25 -8.37 20.78
C ALA A 241 20.97 -7.50 19.73
N ILE A 242 20.24 -7.02 18.71
CA ILE A 242 20.76 -6.07 17.71
C ILE A 242 21.22 -4.77 18.37
N LEU A 243 20.40 -4.15 19.23
CA LEU A 243 20.74 -2.89 19.90
C LEU A 243 21.99 -3.03 20.78
N LYS A 244 22.20 -4.16 21.46
CA LYS A 244 23.44 -4.40 22.22
C LYS A 244 24.68 -4.42 21.34
N ARG A 245 24.57 -4.98 20.13
CA ARG A 245 25.67 -5.07 19.16
C ARG A 245 25.91 -3.79 18.38
N VAL A 246 24.97 -2.82 18.45
CA VAL A 246 25.09 -1.51 17.79
C VAL A 246 24.89 -0.41 18.85
N PRO A 247 25.90 -0.09 19.69
CA PRO A 247 25.72 0.71 20.91
C PRO A 247 25.14 2.12 20.69
N ARG A 248 25.48 2.77 19.57
CA ARG A 248 25.01 4.12 19.21
C ARG A 248 23.74 4.14 18.35
N SER A 249 22.86 3.15 18.52
CA SER A 249 21.58 3.07 17.79
C SER A 249 20.36 3.18 18.69
N VAL A 250 19.23 3.54 18.11
CA VAL A 250 17.91 3.54 18.78
C VAL A 250 16.93 2.68 18.01
N LEU A 251 15.88 2.22 18.71
CA LEU A 251 14.72 1.59 18.10
C LEU A 251 13.51 2.52 18.22
N TRP A 252 13.03 2.97 17.08
CA TRP A 252 11.89 3.86 16.96
C TRP A 252 10.60 3.07 16.73
N LEU A 253 9.71 3.08 17.72
CA LEU A 253 8.47 2.31 17.75
C LEU A 253 7.25 3.22 17.59
N LEU A 254 6.16 2.72 17.01
CA LEU A 254 4.89 3.45 17.00
C LEU A 254 4.24 3.43 18.38
N GLU A 255 3.73 4.57 18.83
CA GLU A 255 3.00 4.66 20.09
C GLU A 255 1.69 3.83 20.06
N PRO A 256 1.38 3.08 21.14
CA PRO A 256 0.12 2.36 21.28
C PRO A 256 -1.09 3.30 21.13
N SER A 257 -2.07 2.90 20.31
CA SER A 257 -3.30 3.68 20.02
C SER A 257 -4.24 3.87 21.21
N ARG A 258 -4.06 3.10 22.29
CA ARG A 258 -4.79 3.24 23.55
C ARG A 258 -3.73 3.37 24.64
N VAL A 259 -3.63 4.57 25.20
CA VAL A 259 -2.65 4.93 26.22
C VAL A 259 -2.99 4.19 27.50
N ASP A 260 -2.39 3.03 27.70
CA ASP A 260 -1.96 2.67 29.04
C ASP A 260 -0.47 2.99 29.08
N ALA A 261 -0.09 4.00 29.87
CA ALA A 261 1.32 4.28 30.16
C ALA A 261 2.05 3.02 30.68
N GLY A 262 1.31 2.02 31.18
CA GLY A 262 1.75 0.67 31.47
C GLY A 262 2.44 -0.03 30.31
N VAL A 263 1.93 0.05 29.08
CA VAL A 263 2.53 -0.63 27.93
C VAL A 263 3.94 -0.09 27.65
N VAL A 264 4.09 1.23 27.55
CA VAL A 264 5.41 1.86 27.33
C VAL A 264 6.36 1.55 28.49
N ARG A 265 5.87 1.56 29.74
CA ARG A 265 6.66 1.12 30.91
C ARG A 265 7.11 -0.33 30.79
N THR A 266 6.26 -1.24 30.33
CA THR A 266 6.59 -2.64 30.10
C THR A 266 7.70 -2.77 29.07
N PHE A 267 7.61 -2.11 27.91
CA PHE A 267 8.67 -2.15 26.90
C PHE A 267 10.01 -1.65 27.44
N ARG A 268 10.00 -0.56 28.22
CA ARG A 268 11.20 -0.03 28.87
C ARG A 268 11.79 -0.98 29.90
N ALA A 269 10.95 -1.60 30.74
CA ALA A 269 11.39 -2.60 31.72
C ALA A 269 11.96 -3.85 31.03
N GLU A 270 11.31 -4.34 29.97
CA GLU A 270 11.76 -5.49 29.18
C GLU A 270 13.08 -5.21 28.44
N ALA A 271 13.32 -3.97 27.99
CA ALA A 271 14.60 -3.55 27.44
C ALA A 271 15.71 -3.58 28.50
N ALA A 272 15.47 -2.97 29.67
CA ALA A 272 16.40 -2.99 30.80
C ALA A 272 16.75 -4.42 31.23
N ALA A 273 15.75 -5.29 31.34
CA ALA A 273 15.93 -6.70 31.69
C ALA A 273 16.80 -7.47 30.67
N ARG A 274 16.90 -7.00 29.42
CA ARG A 274 17.75 -7.58 28.36
C ARG A 274 19.10 -6.87 28.21
N GLY A 275 19.41 -5.92 29.09
CA GLY A 275 20.67 -5.17 29.12
C GLY A 275 20.74 -4.03 28.10
N VAL A 276 19.58 -3.46 27.72
CA VAL A 276 19.51 -2.30 26.83
C VAL A 276 18.97 -1.12 27.62
N ASP A 277 19.65 0.03 27.54
CA ASP A 277 19.16 1.27 28.15
C ASP A 277 17.76 1.61 27.62
N PRO A 278 16.74 1.72 28.50
CA PRO A 278 15.37 2.06 28.11
C PRO A 278 15.23 3.36 27.31
N SER A 279 16.17 4.30 27.44
CA SER A 279 16.20 5.56 26.67
C SER A 279 16.37 5.32 25.16
N ARG A 280 16.91 4.15 24.77
CA ARG A 280 17.10 3.75 23.37
C ARG A 280 15.82 3.27 22.68
N LEU A 281 14.73 3.11 23.43
CA LEU A 281 13.39 2.92 22.88
C LEU A 281 12.66 4.27 22.76
N VAL A 282 12.52 4.73 21.53
CA VAL A 282 11.82 5.98 21.21
C VAL A 282 10.43 5.64 20.71
N PHE A 283 9.39 6.29 21.25
CA PHE A 283 8.00 6.07 20.84
C PHE A 283 7.50 7.26 20.02
N ALA A 284 7.08 7.00 18.79
CA ALA A 284 6.58 8.00 17.84
C ALA A 284 5.06 8.17 18.00
N PRO A 285 4.54 9.41 18.10
CA PRO A 285 3.09 9.63 18.15
C PRO A 285 2.42 9.20 16.84
N ARG A 286 1.10 9.04 16.85
CA ARG A 286 0.34 8.84 15.60
C ARG A 286 0.21 10.16 14.86
N LEU A 287 0.43 10.13 13.55
CA LEU A 287 0.37 11.29 12.68
C LEU A 287 -0.59 11.04 11.51
N PRO A 288 -1.13 12.10 10.90
CA PRO A 288 -1.73 12.04 9.58
C PRO A 288 -0.80 11.34 8.57
N ARG A 289 -1.39 10.71 7.54
CA ARG A 289 -0.66 9.80 6.64
C ARG A 289 0.51 10.45 5.92
N ASP A 290 0.33 11.67 5.41
CA ASP A 290 1.37 12.46 4.74
C ASP A 290 2.58 12.72 5.66
N GLN A 291 2.32 13.17 6.88
CA GLN A 291 3.35 13.37 7.91
C GLN A 291 3.99 12.05 8.35
N HIS A 292 3.20 10.97 8.43
CA HIS A 292 3.68 9.62 8.72
C HIS A 292 4.67 9.15 7.65
N LEU A 293 4.35 9.29 6.36
CA LEU A 293 5.25 8.91 5.28
C LEU A 293 6.52 9.78 5.28
N ALA A 294 6.37 11.08 5.50
CA ALA A 294 7.50 12.01 5.54
C ALA A 294 8.53 11.62 6.60
N ARG A 295 8.07 11.25 7.80
CA ARG A 295 8.98 10.91 8.90
C ARG A 295 9.76 9.61 8.71
N LEU A 296 9.28 8.69 7.87
CA LEU A 296 9.95 7.39 7.65
C LEU A 296 11.37 7.56 7.07
N ARG A 297 11.61 8.69 6.39
CA ARG A 297 12.92 9.04 5.83
C ARG A 297 14.02 9.22 6.90
N HIS A 298 13.64 9.45 8.15
CA HIS A 298 14.58 9.62 9.28
C HIS A 298 15.03 8.29 9.89
N ALA A 299 14.42 7.18 9.50
CA ALA A 299 14.90 5.85 9.85
C ALA A 299 15.98 5.38 8.86
N HIS A 300 16.82 4.45 9.31
CA HIS A 300 17.88 3.85 8.49
C HIS A 300 17.52 2.44 8.03
N LEU A 301 16.92 1.64 8.91
CA LEU A 301 16.49 0.28 8.60
C LEU A 301 15.21 -0.06 9.37
N PHE A 302 14.20 -0.58 8.67
CA PHE A 302 13.01 -1.14 9.31
C PHE A 302 13.29 -2.58 9.75
N LEU A 303 13.13 -2.85 11.05
CA LEU A 303 13.24 -4.19 11.62
C LEU A 303 11.85 -4.79 11.72
N ASP A 304 11.50 -5.71 10.81
CA ASP A 304 10.20 -6.35 10.82
C ASP A 304 10.01 -7.37 11.94
N SER A 305 8.75 -7.67 12.26
CA SER A 305 8.34 -8.76 13.16
C SER A 305 8.48 -10.13 12.49
N VAL A 306 8.44 -11.19 13.29
CA VAL A 306 8.64 -12.60 12.93
C VAL A 306 7.33 -13.34 12.70
N ILE A 307 6.35 -13.22 13.61
CA ILE A 307 5.11 -14.01 13.56
C ILE A 307 4.09 -13.39 12.61
N TYR A 308 3.91 -12.08 12.71
CA TYR A 308 3.03 -11.31 11.85
C TYR A 308 3.82 -10.14 11.30
N THR A 309 4.27 -10.24 10.05
CA THR A 309 5.12 -9.23 9.41
C THR A 309 4.35 -7.95 9.06
N ALA A 310 5.09 -6.89 8.74
CA ALA A 310 4.55 -5.66 8.22
C ALA A 310 3.80 -5.89 6.90
N HIS A 311 2.57 -5.37 6.81
CA HIS A 311 1.73 -5.44 5.60
C HIS A 311 1.69 -4.04 4.98
N THR A 312 0.62 -3.26 5.20
CA THR A 312 0.55 -1.85 4.78
C THR A 312 1.77 -1.04 5.23
N THR A 313 2.23 -1.27 6.48
CA THR A 313 3.45 -0.65 7.01
C THR A 313 4.66 -0.90 6.12
N ALA A 314 4.85 -2.11 5.59
CA ALA A 314 5.98 -2.42 4.72
C ALA A 314 5.86 -1.69 3.38
N SER A 315 4.65 -1.59 2.82
CA SER A 315 4.40 -0.79 1.61
C SER A 315 4.75 0.68 1.85
N ASP A 316 4.44 1.25 3.02
CA ASP A 316 4.83 2.62 3.40
C ASP A 316 6.36 2.78 3.49
N MET A 317 7.05 1.81 4.09
CA MET A 317 8.52 1.82 4.18
C MET A 317 9.15 1.76 2.78
N LEU A 318 8.71 0.82 1.94
CA LEU A 318 9.24 0.65 0.58
C LEU A 318 8.96 1.87 -0.30
N TRP A 319 7.77 2.47 -0.17
CA TRP A 319 7.40 3.68 -0.87
C TRP A 319 8.28 4.89 -0.50
N THR A 320 8.67 4.96 0.77
CA THR A 320 9.53 6.05 1.29
C THR A 320 11.02 5.73 1.16
N HIS A 321 11.35 4.63 0.47
CA HIS A 321 12.71 4.13 0.27
C HIS A 321 13.43 3.80 1.58
N LEU A 322 12.68 3.45 2.63
CA LEU A 322 13.22 2.87 3.85
C LEU A 322 13.37 1.36 3.65
N PRO A 323 14.59 0.82 3.74
CA PRO A 323 14.79 -0.60 3.56
C PRO A 323 14.14 -1.42 4.67
N VAL A 324 13.61 -2.59 4.30
CA VAL A 324 12.93 -3.52 5.20
C VAL A 324 13.77 -4.78 5.36
N LEU A 325 14.09 -5.14 6.60
CA LEU A 325 14.68 -6.42 6.95
C LEU A 325 13.58 -7.31 7.55
N THR A 326 13.32 -8.46 6.93
CA THR A 326 12.25 -9.37 7.34
C THR A 326 12.71 -10.82 7.38
N LEU A 327 12.02 -11.66 8.14
CA LEU A 327 12.30 -13.09 8.25
C LEU A 327 11.24 -13.88 7.46
N TRP A 328 11.68 -14.76 6.56
CA TRP A 328 10.81 -15.70 5.88
C TRP A 328 10.18 -16.68 6.88
N GLY A 329 8.90 -16.50 7.16
CA GLY A 329 8.16 -17.36 8.07
C GLY A 329 7.47 -18.55 7.42
N ALA A 330 6.76 -19.31 8.26
CA ALA A 330 6.00 -20.49 7.85
C ALA A 330 4.57 -20.16 7.35
N THR A 331 4.07 -18.96 7.60
CA THR A 331 2.65 -18.60 7.46
C THR A 331 2.44 -17.48 6.46
N PHE A 332 1.23 -17.33 5.93
CA PHE A 332 0.85 -16.17 5.10
C PHE A 332 1.26 -14.86 5.79
N ALA A 333 0.82 -14.68 7.04
CA ALA A 333 1.01 -13.45 7.80
C ALA A 333 2.49 -13.10 8.04
N SER A 334 3.40 -14.09 7.98
CA SER A 334 4.85 -13.92 8.12
C SER A 334 5.63 -13.91 6.80
N ARG A 335 4.94 -13.81 5.65
CA ARG A 335 5.58 -13.69 4.31
C ARG A 335 5.22 -12.42 3.55
N VAL A 336 4.30 -11.61 4.06
CA VAL A 336 3.80 -10.42 3.33
C VAL A 336 4.92 -9.42 3.09
N ALA A 337 5.68 -8.99 4.10
CA ALA A 337 6.77 -8.03 3.89
C ALA A 337 7.81 -8.50 2.85
N GLY A 338 8.15 -9.79 2.85
CA GLY A 338 9.04 -10.37 1.86
C GLY A 338 8.45 -10.32 0.43
N SER A 339 7.15 -10.59 0.28
CA SER A 339 6.45 -10.50 -1.02
C SER A 339 6.46 -9.07 -1.56
N LEU A 340 6.18 -8.10 -0.69
CA LEU A 340 6.18 -6.69 -1.04
C LEU A 340 7.58 -6.23 -1.44
N MET A 341 8.61 -6.64 -0.69
CA MET A 341 9.99 -6.32 -1.02
C MET A 341 10.45 -6.95 -2.34
N ASP A 342 10.17 -8.23 -2.56
CA ASP A 342 10.47 -8.92 -3.83
C ASP A 342 9.83 -8.20 -5.01
N THR A 343 8.57 -7.78 -4.87
CA THR A 343 7.86 -7.00 -5.90
C THR A 343 8.48 -5.61 -6.08
N ALA A 344 8.82 -4.92 -4.99
CA ALA A 344 9.42 -3.59 -5.00
C ALA A 344 10.75 -3.58 -5.77
N VAL A 345 11.67 -4.48 -5.42
CA VAL A 345 13.06 -4.44 -5.92
C VAL A 345 13.40 -5.51 -6.96
N GLY A 346 12.50 -6.47 -7.20
CA GLY A 346 12.74 -7.63 -8.06
C GLY A 346 13.70 -8.66 -7.46
N SER A 347 13.75 -8.75 -6.13
CA SER A 347 14.64 -9.65 -5.39
C SER A 347 14.19 -9.76 -3.93
N SER A 348 14.26 -10.96 -3.37
CA SER A 348 14.09 -11.21 -1.94
C SER A 348 15.29 -10.78 -1.08
N LEU A 349 16.09 -9.80 -1.55
CA LEU A 349 17.25 -9.27 -0.86
C LEU A 349 16.86 -8.82 0.55
N TRP A 350 17.50 -9.37 1.59
CA TRP A 350 17.22 -9.10 3.01
C TRP A 350 15.90 -9.70 3.54
N THR A 351 15.34 -10.67 2.81
CA THR A 351 14.49 -11.70 3.41
C THR A 351 15.41 -12.78 3.97
N THR A 352 15.51 -12.89 5.29
CA THR A 352 16.37 -13.88 5.94
C THR A 352 15.61 -15.16 6.24
N HIS A 353 16.31 -16.24 6.56
CA HIS A 353 15.74 -17.57 6.81
C HIS A 353 16.03 -18.10 8.22
N SER A 354 16.74 -17.32 9.04
CA SER A 354 16.91 -17.62 10.47
C SER A 354 17.02 -16.35 11.32
N ILE A 355 16.70 -16.47 12.61
CA ILE A 355 16.85 -15.39 13.59
C ILE A 355 18.31 -14.89 13.64
N LYS A 356 19.29 -15.80 13.56
CA LYS A 356 20.71 -15.42 13.59
C LYS A 356 21.13 -14.64 12.35
N GLU A 357 20.70 -15.08 11.18
CA GLU A 357 20.95 -14.38 9.92
C GLU A 357 20.32 -12.98 9.93
N TYR A 358 19.09 -12.86 10.44
CA TYR A 358 18.43 -11.57 10.65
C TYR A 358 19.29 -10.65 11.53
N GLU A 359 19.69 -11.14 12.71
CA GLU A 359 20.48 -10.37 13.65
C GLU A 359 21.82 -9.89 13.03
N ASP A 360 22.54 -10.82 12.38
CA ASP A 360 23.83 -10.54 11.78
C ASP A 360 23.73 -9.56 10.60
N LEU A 361 22.69 -9.69 9.79
CA LEU A 361 22.45 -8.77 8.68
C LEU A 361 22.11 -7.38 9.20
N ALA A 362 21.23 -7.26 10.22
CA ALA A 362 20.91 -5.97 10.84
C ALA A 362 22.16 -5.26 11.38
N VAL A 363 22.98 -6.00 12.13
CA VAL A 363 24.21 -5.46 12.73
C VAL A 363 25.22 -5.06 11.65
N ARG A 364 25.42 -5.90 10.63
CA ARG A 364 26.32 -5.60 9.51
C ARG A 364 25.92 -4.32 8.78
N LEU A 365 24.64 -4.21 8.38
CA LEU A 365 24.12 -3.02 7.69
C LEU A 365 24.25 -1.75 8.53
N ALA A 366 24.13 -1.86 9.85
CA ALA A 366 24.23 -0.72 10.76
C ALA A 366 25.66 -0.32 11.15
N THR A 367 26.67 -1.15 10.85
CA THR A 367 28.05 -0.95 11.34
C THR A 367 29.10 -0.96 10.24
N THR A 368 29.08 -1.95 9.35
CA THR A 368 30.18 -2.21 8.41
C THR A 368 29.77 -2.10 6.95
N ASP A 369 28.48 -2.20 6.62
CA ASP A 369 27.99 -2.26 5.24
C ASP A 369 26.94 -1.17 4.92
N THR A 370 27.31 0.07 5.22
CA THR A 370 26.50 1.25 4.88
C THR A 370 26.36 1.44 3.36
N THR A 371 27.33 0.96 2.59
CA THR A 371 27.29 0.96 1.12
C THR A 371 26.15 0.09 0.60
N ALA A 372 25.97 -1.15 1.08
CA ALA A 372 24.83 -1.97 0.67
C ALA A 372 23.50 -1.35 1.11
N LEU A 373 23.46 -0.73 2.30
CA LEU A 373 22.28 -0.02 2.77
C LEU A 373 21.87 1.10 1.80
N ASN A 374 22.81 1.96 1.45
CA ASN A 374 22.59 3.07 0.52
C ASN A 374 22.25 2.58 -0.90
N ALA A 375 22.91 1.51 -1.37
CA ALA A 375 22.62 0.90 -2.66
C ALA A 375 21.16 0.40 -2.74
N LEU A 376 20.63 -0.21 -1.68
CA LEU A 376 19.22 -0.63 -1.68
C LEU A 376 18.26 0.57 -1.64
N ARG A 377 18.59 1.63 -0.87
CA ARG A 377 17.78 2.87 -0.88
C ARG A 377 17.71 3.48 -2.26
N LEU A 378 18.84 3.57 -2.97
CA LEU A 378 18.90 4.05 -4.36
C LEU A 378 18.10 3.14 -5.30
N LYS A 379 18.20 1.82 -5.14
CA LYS A 379 17.43 0.86 -5.93
C LYS A 379 15.92 0.99 -5.70
N LEU A 380 15.49 1.17 -4.45
CA LEU A 380 14.09 1.45 -4.09
C LEU A 380 13.61 2.76 -4.73
N ALA A 381 14.40 3.83 -4.61
CA ALA A 381 14.08 5.12 -5.21
C ALA A 381 13.93 5.04 -6.74
N HIS A 382 14.87 4.40 -7.42
CA HIS A 382 14.81 4.21 -8.87
C HIS A 382 13.61 3.36 -9.30
N ARG A 383 13.28 2.32 -8.52
CA ARG A 383 12.20 1.40 -8.85
C ARG A 383 10.83 1.84 -8.38
N ALA A 384 10.72 2.82 -7.48
CA ALA A 384 9.42 3.28 -6.99
C ALA A 384 8.46 3.59 -8.14
N ALA A 385 8.97 4.13 -9.26
CA ALA A 385 8.18 4.58 -10.42
C ALA A 385 7.76 3.45 -11.35
N THR A 386 8.51 2.37 -11.34
CA THR A 386 8.39 1.28 -12.33
C THR A 386 8.00 -0.05 -11.69
N SER A 387 8.01 -0.12 -10.36
CA SER A 387 7.70 -1.35 -9.64
C SER A 387 6.23 -1.70 -9.78
N PRO A 388 5.90 -2.98 -10.06
CA PRO A 388 4.51 -3.44 -10.02
C PRO A 388 3.82 -3.21 -8.67
N LEU A 389 4.57 -3.05 -7.57
CA LEU A 389 4.02 -2.84 -6.23
C LEU A 389 3.19 -1.54 -6.14
N PHE A 390 3.60 -0.52 -6.90
CA PHE A 390 3.01 0.82 -6.90
C PHE A 390 2.32 1.14 -8.24
N ASP A 391 2.16 0.15 -9.13
CA ASP A 391 1.41 0.27 -10.38
C ASP A 391 -0.01 -0.26 -10.18
N ASN A 392 -0.85 0.59 -9.59
CA ASN A 392 -2.22 0.24 -9.20
C ASN A 392 -3.07 -0.15 -10.41
N ARG A 393 -2.87 0.51 -11.56
CA ARG A 393 -3.59 0.23 -12.79
C ARG A 393 -3.28 -1.18 -13.29
N ARG A 394 -2.00 -1.57 -13.25
CA ARG A 394 -1.58 -2.93 -13.61
C ARG A 394 -2.11 -3.98 -12.65
N THR A 395 -2.03 -3.73 -11.35
CA THR A 395 -2.56 -4.69 -10.35
C THR A 395 -4.07 -4.87 -10.51
N THR A 396 -4.80 -3.77 -10.71
CA THR A 396 -6.26 -3.79 -10.93
C THR A 396 -6.64 -4.49 -12.23
N PHE A 397 -5.89 -4.27 -13.30
CA PHE A 397 -6.08 -5.02 -14.55
C PHE A 397 -5.92 -6.53 -14.37
N HIS A 398 -4.90 -6.98 -13.62
CA HIS A 398 -4.75 -8.42 -13.32
C HIS A 398 -5.91 -8.93 -12.43
N LEU A 399 -6.42 -8.09 -11.54
CA LEU A 399 -7.58 -8.42 -10.70
C LEU A 399 -8.86 -8.56 -11.55
N GLU A 400 -9.07 -7.69 -12.53
CA GLU A 400 -10.17 -7.81 -13.50
C GLU A 400 -10.06 -9.06 -14.35
N HIS A 401 -8.85 -9.38 -14.82
CA HIS A 401 -8.60 -10.61 -15.56
C HIS A 401 -8.95 -11.83 -14.69
N ALA A 402 -8.51 -11.83 -13.42
CA ALA A 402 -8.89 -12.84 -12.44
C ALA A 402 -10.42 -12.95 -12.27
N TYR A 403 -11.14 -11.85 -12.17
CA TYR A 403 -12.61 -11.85 -12.09
C TYR A 403 -13.26 -12.46 -13.32
N MET A 404 -12.78 -12.13 -14.53
CA MET A 404 -13.27 -12.77 -15.76
C MET A 404 -12.99 -14.28 -15.79
N CYS A 405 -11.82 -14.72 -15.32
CA CYS A 405 -11.50 -16.13 -15.19
C CYS A 405 -12.43 -16.84 -14.19
N MET A 406 -12.65 -16.25 -13.01
CA MET A 406 -13.58 -16.80 -12.01
C MET A 406 -15.00 -16.93 -12.59
N ALA A 407 -15.50 -15.87 -13.23
CA ALA A 407 -16.82 -15.85 -13.87
C ALA A 407 -16.97 -16.94 -14.94
N SER A 408 -15.93 -17.13 -15.76
CA SER A 408 -15.91 -18.13 -16.84
C SER A 408 -15.81 -19.57 -16.32
N LEU A 409 -15.02 -19.78 -15.26
CA LEU A 409 -14.79 -21.10 -14.69
C LEU A 409 -15.94 -21.56 -13.78
N GLY A 410 -16.58 -20.64 -13.08
CA GLY A 410 -17.57 -20.93 -12.05
C GLY A 410 -16.94 -21.16 -10.68
N ARG A 411 -17.71 -21.70 -9.74
CA ARG A 411 -17.32 -21.83 -8.33
C ARG A 411 -16.31 -22.96 -8.10
N ARG A 412 -15.24 -22.69 -7.33
CA ARG A 412 -14.33 -23.66 -6.69
C ARG A 412 -13.73 -24.77 -7.58
N ARG A 413 -13.70 -24.60 -8.91
CA ARG A 413 -13.20 -25.64 -9.81
C ARG A 413 -11.71 -25.89 -9.68
N MET A 414 -10.90 -24.85 -9.84
CA MET A 414 -9.44 -24.96 -9.88
C MET A 414 -8.76 -23.69 -9.41
N HIS A 415 -7.48 -23.82 -9.05
CA HIS A 415 -6.61 -22.66 -8.83
C HIS A 415 -6.44 -21.88 -10.14
N ILE A 416 -6.40 -20.56 -10.03
CA ILE A 416 -6.19 -19.66 -11.17
C ILE A 416 -4.80 -19.04 -11.02
N VAL A 417 -4.01 -19.07 -12.08
CA VAL A 417 -2.75 -18.33 -12.16
C VAL A 417 -2.90 -17.28 -13.25
N VAL A 418 -2.92 -16.01 -12.87
CA VAL A 418 -3.03 -14.91 -13.83
C VAL A 418 -1.68 -14.75 -14.53
N ASP A 419 -1.69 -14.72 -15.86
CA ASP A 419 -0.47 -14.51 -16.64
C ASP A 419 -0.04 -13.03 -16.56
N PRO A 420 1.23 -12.72 -16.24
CA PRO A 420 1.75 -11.35 -16.29
C PRO A 420 1.79 -10.74 -17.72
N ARG A 421 1.65 -11.56 -18.76
CA ARG A 421 1.76 -11.21 -20.19
C ARG A 421 0.43 -10.75 -20.76
N ASP A 422 -0.12 -9.66 -20.23
CA ASP A 422 -1.14 -8.88 -20.94
C ASP A 422 -0.54 -7.51 -21.29
N ARG A 423 0.25 -7.50 -22.38
CA ARG A 423 0.95 -6.31 -22.87
C ARG A 423 0.05 -5.37 -23.69
N ASN A 424 -1.17 -5.78 -24.01
CA ASN A 424 -1.93 -5.13 -25.09
C ASN A 424 -3.02 -4.13 -24.67
N HIS A 425 -3.24 -3.87 -23.37
CA HIS A 425 -4.26 -2.89 -22.94
C HIS A 425 -3.86 -1.92 -21.84
N LEU A 426 -2.61 -1.95 -21.40
CA LEU A 426 -2.10 -0.96 -20.46
C LEU A 426 -1.08 -0.09 -21.16
N SER A 427 -1.56 0.92 -21.89
CA SER A 427 -0.76 2.11 -22.11
C SER A 427 -0.34 2.58 -20.74
N ARG A 428 0.93 2.32 -20.37
CA ARG A 428 1.54 2.93 -19.21
C ARG A 428 1.25 4.43 -19.32
N PRO A 429 0.82 5.12 -18.26
CA PRO A 429 0.80 6.58 -18.34
C PRO A 429 2.19 7.00 -18.76
N THR A 430 2.27 7.58 -19.95
CA THR A 430 3.51 8.12 -20.48
C THR A 430 3.96 9.25 -19.55
N LEU A 431 5.24 9.62 -19.60
CA LEU A 431 5.68 10.85 -18.94
C LEU A 431 4.80 12.03 -19.34
N GLN A 432 4.35 12.06 -20.60
CA GLN A 432 3.38 13.02 -21.10
C GLN A 432 2.02 12.95 -20.37
N ASP A 433 1.44 11.76 -20.16
CA ASP A 433 0.19 11.62 -19.41
C ASP A 433 0.32 12.11 -17.96
N MET A 434 1.49 11.89 -17.35
CA MET A 434 1.80 12.40 -16.02
C MET A 434 1.93 13.93 -16.01
N VAL A 435 2.57 14.52 -17.02
CA VAL A 435 2.63 15.98 -17.21
C VAL A 435 1.23 16.54 -17.34
N GLN A 436 0.39 15.99 -18.22
CA GLN A 436 -0.96 16.49 -18.48
C GLN A 436 -1.86 16.39 -17.25
N LYS A 437 -1.86 15.25 -16.55
CA LYS A 437 -2.62 15.10 -15.31
C LYS A 437 -2.15 16.07 -14.22
N THR A 438 -0.84 16.30 -14.13
CA THR A 438 -0.26 17.25 -13.17
C THR A 438 -0.59 18.70 -13.54
N LEU A 439 -0.56 19.02 -14.83
CA LEU A 439 -0.94 20.32 -15.35
C LEU A 439 -2.41 20.62 -15.05
N ALA A 440 -3.31 19.66 -15.25
CA ALA A 440 -4.71 19.82 -14.88
C ALA A 440 -4.87 20.15 -13.39
N LEU A 441 -4.12 19.52 -12.47
CA LEU A 441 -4.15 19.89 -11.05
C LEU A 441 -3.67 21.33 -10.83
N HIS A 442 -2.67 21.77 -11.58
CA HIS A 442 -2.12 23.13 -11.51
C HIS A 442 -3.15 24.16 -12.00
N GLU A 443 -3.80 23.89 -13.13
CA GLU A 443 -4.81 24.76 -13.74
C GLU A 443 -6.07 24.90 -12.87
N HIS A 444 -6.45 23.84 -12.15
CA HIS A 444 -7.55 23.87 -11.18
C HIS A 444 -7.14 24.51 -9.82
N GLY A 445 -5.96 25.11 -9.73
CA GLY A 445 -5.50 25.83 -8.55
C GLY A 445 -4.95 24.95 -7.41
N ASN A 446 -4.82 23.64 -7.61
CA ASN A 446 -4.22 22.75 -6.62
C ASN A 446 -2.68 22.72 -6.77
N VAL A 447 -2.07 23.88 -6.50
CA VAL A 447 -0.63 24.13 -6.69
C VAL A 447 0.23 23.16 -5.87
N VAL A 448 -0.21 22.79 -4.67
CA VAL A 448 0.53 21.84 -3.80
C VAL A 448 0.60 20.45 -4.44
N ALA A 449 -0.53 19.93 -4.94
CA ALA A 449 -0.56 18.64 -5.62
C ALA A 449 0.19 18.69 -6.95
N ALA A 450 0.07 19.79 -7.70
CA ALA A 450 0.79 20.00 -8.95
C ALA A 450 2.30 20.04 -8.76
N LYS A 451 2.79 20.79 -7.77
CA LYS A 451 4.21 20.85 -7.40
C LYS A 451 4.75 19.46 -7.07
N ARG A 452 4.03 18.71 -6.23
CA ARG A 452 4.37 17.31 -5.94
C ARG A 452 4.42 16.50 -7.23
N GLY A 453 3.46 16.71 -8.14
CA GLY A 453 3.32 16.13 -9.48
C GLY A 453 4.52 16.31 -10.41
N TYR A 454 5.04 17.53 -10.52
CA TYR A 454 6.21 17.78 -11.36
C TYR A 454 7.48 17.22 -10.75
N ALA A 455 7.64 17.27 -9.42
CA ALA A 455 8.75 16.61 -8.75
C ALA A 455 8.79 15.09 -9.02
N ARG A 456 7.62 14.43 -9.21
CA ARG A 456 7.53 13.00 -9.60
C ARG A 456 8.14 12.76 -10.96
N ILE A 457 7.77 13.62 -11.93
CA ILE A 457 8.22 13.51 -13.31
C ILE A 457 9.74 13.71 -13.35
N LEU A 458 10.26 14.68 -12.59
CA LEU A 458 11.69 14.94 -12.47
C LEU A 458 12.47 13.85 -11.71
N ALA A 459 11.83 13.10 -10.82
CA ALA A 459 12.47 11.93 -10.21
C ALA A 459 12.65 10.77 -11.19
N VAL A 460 11.78 10.67 -12.21
CA VAL A 460 11.87 9.67 -13.29
C VAL A 460 12.80 10.14 -14.40
N GLU A 461 12.64 11.38 -14.85
CA GLU A 461 13.44 12.02 -15.88
C GLU A 461 13.87 13.42 -15.39
N SER A 462 15.06 13.48 -14.79
CA SER A 462 15.60 14.69 -14.15
C SER A 462 15.78 15.88 -15.09
N ARG A 463 15.80 15.64 -16.40
CA ARG A 463 15.94 16.66 -17.45
C ARG A 463 14.66 16.86 -18.27
N HIS A 464 13.49 16.45 -17.80
CA HIS A 464 12.25 16.67 -18.55
C HIS A 464 11.91 18.17 -18.63
N PRO A 465 11.85 18.79 -19.83
CA PRO A 465 11.78 20.24 -19.97
C PRO A 465 10.49 20.84 -19.38
N ASP A 466 9.32 20.28 -19.71
CA ASP A 466 8.04 20.80 -19.20
C ASP A 466 7.91 20.69 -17.68
N ALA A 467 8.33 19.56 -17.10
CA ALA A 467 8.27 19.36 -15.66
C ALA A 467 9.25 20.29 -14.92
N LEU A 468 10.45 20.51 -15.44
CA LEU A 468 11.40 21.48 -14.87
C LEU A 468 10.77 22.88 -14.84
N HIS A 469 10.20 23.29 -15.97
CA HIS A 469 9.60 24.62 -16.12
C HIS A 469 8.37 24.80 -15.23
N LEU A 470 7.43 23.86 -15.28
CA LEU A 470 6.18 23.93 -14.54
C LEU A 470 6.38 23.74 -13.02
N TYR A 471 7.39 22.97 -12.60
CA TYR A 471 7.83 22.91 -11.20
C TYR A 471 8.36 24.26 -10.74
N GLY A 472 9.21 24.89 -11.56
CA GLY A 472 9.67 26.27 -11.32
C GLY A 472 8.51 27.26 -11.20
N LEU A 473 7.47 27.12 -12.03
CA LEU A 473 6.28 27.97 -11.97
C LEU A 473 5.48 27.77 -10.67
N ALA A 474 5.31 26.53 -10.23
CA ALA A 474 4.67 26.22 -8.95
C ALA A 474 5.47 26.81 -7.76
N LEU A 475 6.81 26.72 -7.79
CA LEU A 475 7.69 27.34 -6.79
C LEU A 475 7.59 28.88 -6.81
N TYR A 476 7.46 29.48 -7.99
CA TYR A 476 7.25 30.92 -8.13
C TYR A 476 5.93 31.37 -7.48
N GLN A 477 4.84 30.62 -7.66
CA GLN A 477 3.55 30.90 -7.01
C GLN A 477 3.62 30.79 -5.48
N GLU A 478 4.49 29.91 -4.96
CA GLU A 478 4.82 29.82 -3.53
C GLU A 478 5.84 30.84 -3.05
N ARG A 479 6.24 31.80 -3.91
CA ARG A 479 7.22 32.86 -3.63
C ARG A 479 8.66 32.35 -3.36
N GLN A 480 8.98 31.13 -3.79
CA GLN A 480 10.34 30.57 -3.72
C GLN A 480 11.15 30.95 -4.96
N TYR A 481 11.35 32.25 -5.17
CA TYR A 481 11.84 32.81 -6.44
C TYR A 481 13.24 32.32 -6.85
N GLY A 482 14.16 32.12 -5.89
CA GLY A 482 15.52 31.62 -6.18
C GLY A 482 15.53 30.20 -6.73
N LEU A 483 14.75 29.30 -6.13
CA LEU A 483 14.59 27.93 -6.62
C LEU A 483 13.82 27.90 -7.94
N ALA A 484 12.77 28.71 -8.07
CA ALA A 484 12.01 28.84 -9.32
C ALA A 484 12.92 29.21 -10.49
N MET A 485 13.83 30.17 -10.29
CA MET A 485 14.81 30.58 -11.30
C MET A 485 15.71 29.42 -11.73
N GLN A 486 16.27 28.66 -10.77
CA GLN A 486 17.17 27.53 -11.06
C GLN A 486 16.48 26.46 -11.92
N TYR A 487 15.26 26.06 -11.56
CA TYR A 487 14.52 25.05 -12.31
C TYR A 487 14.08 25.54 -13.69
N MET A 488 13.66 26.81 -13.82
CA MET A 488 13.30 27.39 -15.12
C MET A 488 14.53 27.55 -16.03
N GLN A 489 15.70 27.91 -15.49
CA GLN A 489 16.96 27.93 -16.26
C GLN A 489 17.34 26.53 -16.74
N ALA A 490 17.30 25.53 -15.85
CA ALA A 490 17.57 24.15 -16.22
C ALA A 490 16.61 23.63 -17.31
N SER A 491 15.35 24.08 -17.33
CA SER A 491 14.41 23.73 -18.41
C SER A 491 14.86 24.26 -19.78
N LEU A 492 15.42 25.47 -19.82
CA LEU A 492 15.90 26.12 -21.04
C LEU A 492 17.23 25.55 -21.55
N GLU A 493 18.05 24.97 -20.68
CA GLU A 493 19.23 24.19 -21.08
C GLU A 493 18.85 22.90 -21.83
N VAL A 494 17.63 22.42 -21.65
CA VAL A 494 17.12 21.21 -22.31
C VAL A 494 16.30 21.55 -23.54
N ALA A 495 15.37 22.51 -23.44
CA ALA A 495 14.47 22.88 -24.52
C ALA A 495 14.33 24.40 -24.62
N ASN A 496 14.68 24.94 -25.78
CA ASN A 496 14.56 26.37 -26.07
C ASN A 496 13.13 26.73 -26.49
N VAL A 497 12.26 27.02 -25.51
CA VAL A 497 10.83 27.31 -25.72
C VAL A 497 10.51 28.76 -25.36
N GLY A 498 9.94 29.53 -26.29
CA GLY A 498 9.73 30.98 -26.11
C GLY A 498 8.86 31.37 -24.90
N PHE A 499 7.85 30.55 -24.55
CA PHE A 499 7.05 30.78 -23.33
C PHE A 499 7.88 30.59 -22.04
N PHE A 500 8.88 29.71 -22.04
CA PHE A 500 9.71 29.48 -20.86
C PHE A 500 10.56 30.70 -20.53
N HIS A 501 11.14 31.34 -21.56
CA HIS A 501 11.83 32.62 -21.43
C HIS A 501 10.91 33.71 -20.84
N GLY A 502 9.64 33.76 -21.28
CA GLY A 502 8.67 34.72 -20.77
C GLY A 502 8.44 34.61 -19.26
N ASN A 503 8.26 33.39 -18.75
CA ASN A 503 8.07 33.15 -17.31
C ASN A 503 9.36 33.43 -16.53
N LEU A 504 10.52 33.01 -17.03
CA LEU A 504 11.81 33.26 -16.37
C LEU A 504 12.12 34.76 -16.29
N GLY A 505 11.77 35.54 -17.32
CA GLY A 505 11.87 37.01 -17.29
C GLY A 505 11.05 37.63 -16.15
N GLN A 506 9.88 37.06 -15.82
CA GLN A 506 9.10 37.51 -14.66
C GLN A 506 9.78 37.17 -13.33
N VAL A 507 10.43 36.00 -13.23
CA VAL A 507 11.21 35.63 -12.03
C VAL A 507 12.36 36.63 -11.82
N PHE A 508 13.14 36.92 -12.87
CA PHE A 508 14.23 37.90 -12.80
C PHE A 508 13.75 39.30 -12.43
N ARG A 509 12.59 39.72 -12.95
CA ARG A 509 11.97 41.00 -12.58
C ARG A 509 11.65 41.07 -11.08
N VAL A 510 11.11 39.99 -10.50
CA VAL A 510 10.81 39.93 -9.06
C VAL A 510 12.09 39.87 -8.21
N LEU A 511 13.18 39.31 -8.76
CA LEU A 511 14.51 39.30 -8.14
C LEU A 511 15.31 40.60 -8.39
N ASN A 512 14.73 41.63 -9.01
CA ASN A 512 15.37 42.90 -9.39
C ASN A 512 16.57 42.78 -10.34
N ASP A 513 16.67 41.68 -11.10
CA ASP A 513 17.67 41.52 -12.16
C ASP A 513 17.09 42.02 -13.50
N THR A 514 17.15 43.33 -13.69
CA THR A 514 16.54 44.02 -14.84
C THR A 514 17.23 43.71 -16.17
N ILE A 515 18.52 43.38 -16.14
CA ILE A 515 19.31 43.03 -17.33
C ILE A 515 18.81 41.69 -17.88
N ASN A 516 18.79 40.65 -17.04
CA ASN A 516 18.33 39.32 -17.46
C ASN A 516 16.82 39.31 -17.74
N ALA A 517 16.01 40.06 -16.98
CA ALA A 517 14.58 40.20 -17.28
C ALA A 517 14.33 40.73 -18.70
N THR A 518 15.06 41.78 -19.12
CA THR A 518 14.92 42.38 -20.46
C THR A 518 15.38 41.43 -21.55
N HIS A 519 16.51 40.73 -21.34
CA HIS A 519 17.05 39.74 -22.26
C HIS A 519 16.05 38.62 -22.56
N HIS A 520 15.45 38.01 -21.53
CA HIS A 520 14.50 36.91 -21.71
C HIS A 520 13.16 37.36 -22.33
N VAL A 521 12.72 38.60 -22.06
CA VAL A 521 11.52 39.18 -22.71
C VAL A 521 11.76 39.42 -24.20
N GLN A 522 12.92 39.93 -24.60
CA GLN A 522 13.28 40.12 -26.00
C GLN A 522 13.40 38.78 -26.74
N TYR A 523 13.97 37.76 -26.09
CA TYR A 523 14.11 36.43 -26.66
C TYR A 523 12.76 35.76 -26.96
N ARG A 524 11.76 35.95 -26.09
CA ARG A 524 10.38 35.46 -26.33
C ARG A 524 9.81 36.02 -27.64
N VAL A 525 10.01 37.31 -27.92
CA VAL A 525 9.49 37.97 -29.13
C VAL A 525 10.18 37.42 -30.38
N HIS A 526 11.50 37.16 -30.31
CA HIS A 526 12.28 36.64 -31.42
C HIS A 526 11.91 35.21 -31.80
N VAL A 527 11.70 34.32 -30.82
CA VAL A 527 11.32 32.91 -31.06
C VAL A 527 9.88 32.80 -31.61
N VAL A 528 8.96 33.67 -31.20
CA VAL A 528 7.59 33.68 -31.76
C VAL A 528 7.60 34.13 -33.23
N LEU A 529 8.44 35.11 -33.60
CA LEU A 529 8.54 35.59 -34.98
C LEU A 529 9.10 34.53 -35.95
N LEU A 530 10.00 33.66 -35.48
CA LEU A 530 10.59 32.57 -36.29
C LEU A 530 9.65 31.38 -36.57
N ILE A 531 8.54 31.25 -35.85
CA ILE A 531 7.54 30.18 -36.08
C ILE A 531 6.51 30.60 -37.15
N TYR A 532 6.41 31.89 -37.46
CA TYR A 532 5.48 32.46 -38.45
C TYR A 532 6.16 32.85 -39.78
N THR A 533 7.40 32.42 -39.99
CA THR A 533 8.16 32.50 -41.25
C THR A 533 8.53 31.10 -41.70
#